data_AF-A0A6L6EFE3-F1
#
_entry.id   AF-A0A6L6EFE3-F1
#
_cell.length_a   1.000
_cell.length_b   1.000
_cell.length_c   1.000
_cell.angle_alpha   90.00
_cell.angle_beta   90.00
_cell.angle_gamma   90.00
#
_symmetry.space_group_name_H-M   'P 1'
#
loop_
_entity.id
_entity.type
_entity.pdbx_description
1 polymer ?
#
loop_
_entity_poly.entity_id
_entity_poly.type
_entity_poly.pdbx_seq_one_letter_code
_entity_poly.pdbx_strand_id
1 'polypeptide(L)'
;MTSLASELIALGPAALDPEKLAISFGLLGVLAIIFAECGLLVGFFLPGDSLLFAVGLLIAGDRLNQNLIVVAALISVAAIAGNLTGYFI
;
A
#
# COMPACT_ATOMS: atom_id res chain seq x y z
N MET A 1 -14.23 -23.56 -20.54
CA MET A 1 -12.81 -23.17 -20.80
C MET A 1 -12.60 -21.65 -20.81
N THR A 2 -13.56 -20.84 -20.32
CA THR A 2 -13.44 -19.38 -20.18
C THR A 2 -13.24 -18.92 -18.72
N SER A 3 -13.42 -19.80 -17.73
CA SER A 3 -13.24 -19.49 -16.29
C SER A 3 -11.78 -19.41 -15.87
N LEU A 4 -10.94 -20.38 -16.29
CA LEU A 4 -9.53 -20.48 -15.87
C LEU A 4 -8.65 -19.35 -16.43
N ALA A 5 -9.03 -18.77 -17.58
CA ALA A 5 -8.36 -17.60 -18.15
C ALA A 5 -8.63 -16.35 -17.30
N SER A 6 -9.82 -16.24 -16.69
CA SER A 6 -10.16 -15.14 -15.80
C SER A 6 -9.41 -15.24 -14.47
N GLU A 7 -9.15 -16.44 -13.93
CA GLU A 7 -8.35 -16.62 -12.71
C GLU A 7 -6.85 -16.35 -12.94
N LEU A 8 -6.29 -16.75 -14.09
CA LEU A 8 -4.87 -16.50 -14.42
C LEU A 8 -4.60 -15.02 -14.73
N ILE A 9 -5.57 -14.31 -15.32
CA ILE A 9 -5.52 -12.85 -15.54
C ILE A 9 -5.95 -12.05 -14.30
N ALA A 10 -6.73 -12.62 -13.38
CA ALA A 10 -7.09 -11.98 -12.12
C ALA A 10 -5.98 -12.06 -11.05
N LEU A 11 -5.05 -13.00 -11.15
CA LEU A 11 -3.98 -13.14 -10.15
C LEU A 11 -2.91 -12.03 -10.24
N GLY A 12 -2.85 -11.28 -11.36
CA GLY A 12 -1.94 -10.15 -11.53
C GLY A 12 -2.46 -8.82 -10.92
N PRO A 13 -3.69 -8.37 -11.24
CA PRO A 13 -4.26 -7.12 -10.74
C PRO A 13 -5.00 -7.25 -9.40
N ALA A 14 -5.62 -8.39 -9.07
CA ALA A 14 -6.35 -8.54 -7.80
C ALA A 14 -5.43 -8.80 -6.59
N ALA A 15 -4.15 -9.12 -6.83
CA ALA A 15 -3.12 -9.19 -5.79
C ALA A 15 -2.58 -7.81 -5.39
N LEU A 16 -2.84 -6.77 -6.20
CA LEU A 16 -2.47 -5.38 -5.96
C LEU A 16 -3.68 -4.53 -5.53
N ASP A 17 -4.81 -5.17 -5.20
CA ASP A 17 -5.98 -4.47 -4.67
C ASP A 17 -5.60 -3.74 -3.38
N PRO A 18 -5.65 -2.40 -3.35
CA PRO A 18 -5.18 -1.62 -2.20
C PRO A 18 -6.00 -1.93 -0.93
N GLU A 19 -7.27 -2.28 -1.11
CA GLU A 19 -8.16 -2.69 -0.03
C GLU A 19 -7.74 -4.06 0.56
N LYS A 20 -7.43 -5.06 -0.28
CA LYS A 20 -6.92 -6.36 0.19
C LYS A 20 -5.52 -6.26 0.76
N LEU A 21 -4.64 -5.42 0.21
CA LEU A 21 -3.30 -5.20 0.76
C LEU A 21 -3.37 -4.55 2.15
N ALA A 22 -4.21 -3.53 2.31
CA ALA A 22 -4.43 -2.87 3.59
C ALA A 22 -5.05 -3.83 4.63
N ILE A 23 -5.95 -4.71 4.21
CA ILE A 23 -6.61 -5.67 5.10
C ILE A 23 -5.74 -6.91 5.39
N SER A 24 -4.96 -7.41 4.41
CA SER A 24 -4.16 -8.63 4.50
C SER A 24 -2.76 -8.41 5.09
N PHE A 25 -2.12 -7.28 4.79
CA PHE A 25 -0.79 -6.94 5.33
C PHE A 25 -0.86 -5.89 6.45
N GLY A 26 -2.02 -5.26 6.64
CA GLY A 26 -2.20 -4.23 7.66
C GLY A 26 -1.32 -3.00 7.42
N LEU A 27 -1.17 -2.20 8.47
CA LEU A 27 -0.36 -0.98 8.47
C LEU A 27 1.09 -1.21 8.03
N LEU A 28 1.66 -2.38 8.33
CA LEU A 28 3.04 -2.72 8.00
C LEU A 28 3.26 -2.89 6.50
N GLY A 29 2.29 -3.45 5.77
CA GLY A 29 2.31 -3.51 4.31
C GLY A 29 2.24 -2.13 3.67
N VAL A 30 1.36 -1.27 4.18
CA VAL A 30 1.24 0.15 3.76
C VAL A 30 2.59 0.85 3.89
N LEU A 31 3.24 0.72 5.05
CA LEU A 31 4.53 1.34 5.34
C LEU A 31 5.64 0.84 4.41
N ALA A 32 5.71 -0.47 4.17
CA ALA A 32 6.72 -1.07 3.29
C ALA A 32 6.57 -0.61 1.83
N ILE A 33 5.33 -0.47 1.35
CA ILE A 33 5.04 -0.06 -0.02
C ILE A 33 5.40 1.39 -0.25
N ILE A 34 4.96 2.28 0.66
CA ILE A 34 5.29 3.72 0.60
C ILE A 34 6.81 3.91 0.70
N PHE A 35 7.47 3.16 1.59
CA PHE A 35 8.93 3.18 1.69
C PHE A 35 9.61 2.75 0.38
N ALA A 36 9.13 1.68 -0.26
CA ALA A 36 9.70 1.17 -1.50
C ALA A 36 9.44 2.09 -2.72
N GLU A 37 8.26 2.69 -2.82
CA GLU A 37 7.92 3.66 -3.87
C GLU A 37 8.71 4.96 -3.73
N CYS A 38 8.78 5.53 -2.51
CA CYS A 38 9.54 6.75 -2.25
C CYS A 38 11.07 6.54 -2.22
N GLY A 39 11.55 5.33 -1.94
CA GLY A 39 12.97 5.08 -1.68
C GLY A 39 13.73 4.27 -2.74
N LEU A 40 13.08 3.34 -3.46
CA LEU A 40 13.84 2.35 -4.25
C LEU A 40 13.80 2.59 -5.76
N LEU A 41 12.99 3.51 -6.29
CA LEU A 41 12.69 3.77 -7.73
C LEU A 41 12.21 2.55 -8.55
N VAL A 42 12.58 1.32 -8.18
CA VAL A 42 12.08 0.02 -8.62
C VAL A 42 10.66 -0.24 -8.10
N GLY A 43 10.27 0.45 -7.03
CA GLY A 43 8.92 0.41 -6.46
C GLY A 43 7.84 1.17 -7.26
N PHE A 44 8.19 1.79 -8.40
CA PHE A 44 7.24 2.59 -9.22
C PHE A 44 6.01 1.82 -9.73
N PHE A 45 6.10 0.48 -9.79
CA PHE A 45 4.96 -0.36 -10.15
C PHE A 45 3.96 -0.60 -9.00
N LEU A 46 4.28 -0.20 -7.77
CA LEU A 46 3.38 -0.37 -6.64
C LEU A 46 2.37 0.80 -6.56
N PRO A 47 1.08 0.52 -6.32
CA PRO A 47 0.04 1.55 -6.28
C PRO A 47 -0.05 2.23 -4.90
N GLY A 48 0.96 2.99 -4.47
CA GLY A 48 0.98 3.57 -3.12
C GLY A 48 -0.03 4.72 -2.91
N ASP A 49 -0.19 5.64 -3.87
CA ASP A 49 -1.16 6.75 -3.76
C ASP A 49 -2.62 6.24 -3.60
N SER A 50 -3.01 5.30 -4.45
CA SER A 50 -4.32 4.65 -4.38
C SER A 50 -4.51 3.86 -3.08
N LEU A 51 -3.42 3.34 -2.51
CA LEU A 51 -3.42 2.61 -1.25
C LEU A 51 -3.57 3.54 -0.04
N LEU A 52 -2.96 4.73 -0.04
CA LEU A 52 -3.23 5.76 0.97
C LEU A 52 -4.70 6.16 1.00
N PHE A 53 -5.31 6.33 -0.18
CA PHE A 53 -6.73 6.62 -0.28
C PHE A 53 -7.59 5.48 0.26
N ALA A 54 -7.30 4.23 -0.12
CA ALA A 54 -8.02 3.05 0.37
C ALA A 54 -7.91 2.89 1.88
N VAL A 55 -6.71 3.06 2.47
CA VAL A 55 -6.49 3.00 3.92
C VAL A 55 -7.27 4.09 4.64
N GLY A 56 -7.24 5.33 4.13
CA GLY A 56 -8.02 6.43 4.68
C GLY A 56 -9.53 6.16 4.66
N LEU A 57 -10.04 5.60 3.55
CA LEU A 57 -11.45 5.21 3.41
C LEU A 57 -11.83 4.08 4.38
N LEU A 58 -10.97 3.07 4.56
CA LEU A 58 -11.19 1.96 5.49
C LEU A 58 -11.20 2.42 6.96
N ILE A 59 -10.33 3.37 7.32
CA ILE A 59 -10.33 3.97 8.67
C ILE A 59 -11.60 4.80 8.88
N ALA A 60 -12.00 5.60 7.89
CA ALA A 60 -13.24 6.40 7.96
C ALA A 60 -14.50 5.52 8.02
N GLY A 61 -14.47 4.32 7.42
CA GLY A 61 -15.55 3.34 7.44
C GLY A 61 -15.57 2.41 8.66
N ASP A 62 -14.78 2.70 9.71
CA ASP A 62 -14.64 1.89 10.94
C ASP A 62 -14.17 0.43 10.70
N ARG A 63 -13.68 0.13 9.49
CA ARG A 63 -13.13 -1.20 9.12
C ARG A 63 -11.74 -1.41 9.73
N LEU A 64 -11.01 -0.33 9.97
CA LEU A 64 -9.73 -0.31 10.66
C LEU A 64 -9.86 0.51 11.94
N ASN A 65 -9.81 -0.16 13.09
CA ASN A 65 -9.85 0.46 14.42
C ASN A 65 -8.49 1.10 14.77
N GLN A 66 -8.03 2.03 13.93
CA GLN A 66 -6.76 2.75 14.08
C GLN A 66 -7.02 4.25 13.95
N ASN A 67 -6.32 5.06 14.75
CA ASN A 67 -6.47 6.50 14.67
C ASN A 67 -5.83 7.02 13.38
N LEU A 68 -6.63 7.70 12.55
CA LEU A 68 -6.20 8.26 11.27
C LEU A 68 -4.95 9.13 11.41
N ILE A 69 -4.85 9.92 12.48
CA ILE A 69 -3.71 10.81 12.72
C ILE A 69 -2.43 9.99 12.97
N VAL A 70 -2.54 8.90 13.73
CA VAL A 70 -1.41 8.01 14.03
C VAL A 70 -0.94 7.29 12.76
N VAL A 71 -1.89 6.80 11.96
CA VAL A 71 -1.59 6.15 10.68
C VAL A 71 -0.93 7.12 9.70
N ALA A 72 -1.47 8.34 9.55
CA ALA A 72 -0.89 9.37 8.70
C ALA A 72 0.52 9.77 9.16
N ALA A 73 0.75 9.87 10.47
CA ALA A 73 2.07 10.18 11.01
C ALA A 73 3.09 9.06 10.72
N LEU A 74 2.71 7.79 10.93
CA LEU A 74 3.57 6.65 10.65
C LEU A 74 3.93 6.54 9.16
N ILE A 75 2.94 6.74 8.28
CA ILE A 75 3.15 6.76 6.83
C ILE A 75 4.09 7.89 6.42
N SER A 76 3.93 9.08 7.01
CA SER A 76 4.82 10.23 6.74
C SER A 76 6.26 9.92 7.14
N VAL A 77 6.47 9.29 8.30
CA VAL A 77 7.79 8.85 8.76
C VAL A 77 8.39 7.82 7.80
N ALA A 78 7.61 6.85 7.32
CA ALA A 78 8.07 5.85 6.35
C ALA A 78 8.42 6.47 4.99
N ALA A 79 7.63 7.43 4.50
CA ALA A 79 7.92 8.15 3.26
C ALA A 79 9.22 8.95 3.36
N ILE A 80 9.42 9.68 4.47
CA ILE A 80 10.66 10.42 4.73
C ILE A 80 11.86 9.47 4.83
N ALA A 81 11.72 8.36 5.56
CA ALA A 81 12.77 7.36 5.69
C ALA A 81 13.10 6.68 4.35
N GLY A 82 12.09 6.44 3.51
CA GLY A 82 12.25 5.92 2.15
C GLY A 82 13.04 6.89 1.29
N ASN A 83 12.62 8.16 1.24
CA ASN A 83 13.32 9.20 0.49
C ASN A 83 14.76 9.43 0.96
N LEU A 84 15.01 9.36 2.29
CA LEU A 84 16.37 9.39 2.85
C LEU A 84 17.19 8.19 2.37
N THR A 85 16.63 6.98 2.43
CA THR A 85 17.32 5.76 1.98
C THR A 85 17.64 5.81 0.49
N GLY A 86 16.69 6.29 -0.32
CA GLY A 86 16.89 6.49 -1.77
C GLY A 86 17.90 7.58 -2.10
N TYR A 87 18.11 8.57 -1.23
CA TYR A 87 19.18 9.55 -1.40
C TYR A 87 20.57 8.96 -1.19
N PHE A 88 20.70 7.93 -0.35
CA PHE A 88 21.98 7.29 -0.04
C PHE A 88 22.37 6.16 -1.00
N ILE A 89 21.47 5.76 -1.92
CA ILE A 89 21.66 4.68 -2.89
C ILE A 89 21.90 5.28 -4.27
#